data_AF-A0A2H3ATX3-F1
#
_entry.id   AF-A0A2H3ATX3-F1
#
_cell.length_a   1.000
_cell.length_b   1.000
_cell.length_c   1.000
_cell.angle_alpha   90.00
_cell.angle_beta   90.00
_cell.angle_gamma   90.00
#
_symmetry.space_group_name_H-M   'P 1'
#
loop_
_entity.id
_entity.type
_entity.pdbx_description
1 polymer ?
#
loop_
_entity_poly.entity_id
_entity_poly.type
_entity_poly.pdbx_seq_one_letter_code
_entity_poly.pdbx_strand_id
1 'polypeptide(L)'
;MVVGTIYLQRNGWIFLDHSHWGDELQSSIGRQDPNLAELFEWGESWLIPTWSPPSGKDKQYARGSLLDLDNRVMVKVVVTDKPNALISLVVHGSGVTSMLVARKAVLGTVMIRKVGMCNLPAYVLAQTNRSGTLCVGVPLENEASESETRSLSDTQSFSLDLCCPF
;
A
#
# COMPACT_ATOMS: atom_id res chain seq x y z
N MET A 1 16.36 22.49 -30.86
CA MET A 1 16.28 22.28 -29.40
C MET A 1 14.84 21.88 -29.10
N VAL A 2 14.59 20.61 -28.80
CA VAL A 2 13.23 20.11 -28.53
C VAL A 2 13.01 20.21 -27.02
N VAL A 3 12.20 21.17 -26.60
CA VAL A 3 11.71 21.25 -25.22
C VAL A 3 10.49 20.34 -25.16
N GLY A 4 10.68 19.12 -24.66
CA GLY A 4 9.58 18.21 -24.39
C GLY A 4 8.98 18.53 -23.03
N THR A 5 7.67 18.82 -22.97
CA THR A 5 6.94 18.97 -21.71
C THR A 5 6.58 17.58 -21.20
N ILE A 6 7.18 17.14 -20.10
CA ILE A 6 6.79 15.92 -19.40
C ILE A 6 5.58 16.27 -18.53
N TYR A 7 4.41 15.74 -18.88
CA TYR A 7 3.22 15.83 -18.03
C TYR A 7 3.18 14.61 -17.12
N LEU A 8 3.24 14.83 -15.81
CA LEU A 8 2.92 13.78 -14.84
C LEU A 8 1.42 13.49 -14.92
N GLN A 9 1.07 12.24 -15.20
CA GLN A 9 -0.30 11.78 -15.02
C GLN A 9 -0.61 11.83 -13.52
N ARG A 10 -1.53 12.72 -13.11
CA ARG A 10 -1.86 12.99 -11.70
C ARG A 10 -3.01 12.14 -11.22
N ASN A 11 -2.94 10.84 -11.46
CA ASN A 11 -3.92 9.90 -10.95
C ASN A 11 -3.26 8.97 -9.94
N GLY A 12 -4.03 8.68 -8.89
CA GLY A 12 -3.68 7.74 -7.85
C GLY A 12 -2.49 8.15 -7.00
N TRP A 13 -1.68 7.16 -6.65
CA TRP A 13 -0.73 7.23 -5.56
C TRP A 13 0.64 6.76 -5.98
N ILE A 14 1.66 7.38 -5.41
CA ILE A 14 3.05 6.98 -5.58
C ILE A 14 3.72 6.81 -4.22
N PHE A 15 4.60 5.81 -4.12
CA PHE A 15 5.51 5.67 -2.98
C PHE A 15 6.83 6.38 -3.30
N LEU A 16 7.23 7.28 -2.40
CA LEU A 16 8.47 8.03 -2.46
C LEU A 16 9.35 7.64 -1.27
N ASP A 17 10.50 7.05 -1.57
CA ASP A 17 11.48 6.60 -0.59
C ASP A 17 12.30 7.79 -0.07
N HIS A 18 12.32 7.99 1.25
CA HIS A 18 13.04 9.11 1.87
C HIS A 18 14.56 9.00 1.69
N SER A 19 15.11 7.80 1.51
CA SER A 19 16.54 7.63 1.21
C SER A 19 16.95 8.25 -0.13
N HIS A 20 16.02 8.36 -1.08
CA HIS A 20 16.26 8.95 -2.40
C HIS A 20 15.77 10.40 -2.50
N TRP A 21 14.64 10.72 -1.86
CA TRP A 21 13.98 12.02 -1.98
C TRP A 21 14.28 12.99 -0.84
N GLY A 22 14.90 12.51 0.25
CA GLY A 22 15.16 13.27 1.47
C GLY A 22 13.90 13.49 2.32
N ASP A 23 14.11 14.11 3.49
CA ASP A 23 13.04 14.42 4.44
C ASP A 23 12.19 15.63 4.00
N GLU A 24 12.74 16.53 3.17
CA GLU A 24 12.05 17.70 2.58
C GLU A 24 11.31 17.34 1.28
N LEU A 25 10.50 16.29 1.34
CA LEU A 25 9.82 15.73 0.16
C LEU A 25 8.94 16.75 -0.57
N GLN A 26 8.20 17.58 0.17
CA GLN A 26 7.30 18.59 -0.40
C GLN A 26 8.06 19.64 -1.20
N SER A 27 9.21 20.10 -0.71
CA SER A 27 10.04 21.08 -1.42
C SER A 27 10.69 20.48 -2.66
N SER A 28 11.14 19.23 -2.61
CA SER A 28 11.76 18.56 -3.76
C SER A 28 10.75 18.27 -4.87
N ILE A 29 9.55 17.79 -4.52
CA ILE A 29 8.50 17.49 -5.50
C ILE A 29 7.81 18.76 -6.02
N GLY A 30 7.63 19.77 -5.17
CA GLY A 30 7.06 21.06 -5.56
C GLY A 30 7.90 21.83 -6.59
N ARG A 31 9.22 21.63 -6.59
CA ARG A 31 10.11 22.16 -7.64
C ARG A 31 9.89 21.48 -9.00
N GLN A 32 9.46 20.22 -9.00
CA GLN A 32 9.20 19.45 -10.22
C GLN A 32 7.78 19.71 -10.73
N ASP A 33 6.80 19.76 -9.82
CA ASP A 33 5.41 20.07 -10.11
C ASP A 33 4.89 21.11 -9.09
N PRO A 34 4.70 22.38 -9.50
CA PRO A 34 4.18 23.43 -8.63
C PRO A 34 2.82 23.11 -8.00
N ASN A 35 2.01 22.24 -8.60
CA ASN A 35 0.73 21.83 -7.99
C ASN A 35 0.93 20.93 -6.77
N LEU A 36 2.11 20.32 -6.62
CA LEU A 36 2.53 19.51 -5.47
C LEU A 36 3.40 20.31 -4.48
N ALA A 37 3.50 21.64 -4.65
CA ALA A 37 4.23 22.50 -3.71
C ALA A 37 3.51 22.62 -2.35
N GLU A 38 2.20 22.42 -2.34
CA GLU A 38 1.36 22.41 -1.13
C GLU A 38 0.71 21.04 -0.97
N LEU A 39 1.30 20.22 -0.10
CA LEU A 39 0.78 18.90 0.25
C LEU A 39 0.14 18.95 1.64
N PHE A 40 -0.99 18.27 1.78
CA PHE A 40 -1.61 18.05 3.08
C PHE A 40 -1.07 16.76 3.71
N GLU A 41 -0.35 16.87 4.83
CA GLU A 41 0.12 15.69 5.56
C GLU A 41 -1.02 15.07 6.39
N TRP A 42 -1.36 13.82 6.08
CA TRP A 42 -2.30 13.01 6.85
C TRP A 42 -1.52 12.05 7.77
N GLY A 43 -1.68 12.23 9.08
CA GLY A 43 -0.86 11.51 10.05
C GLY A 43 -1.08 11.95 11.49
N GLU A 44 -0.01 12.40 12.13
CA GLU A 44 0.12 12.59 13.59
C GLU A 44 -0.89 13.57 14.21
N SER A 45 -1.45 14.49 13.41
CA SER A 45 -2.49 15.41 13.86
C SER A 45 -3.87 14.75 14.03
N TRP A 46 -4.01 13.48 13.66
CA TRP A 46 -5.28 12.75 13.68
C TRP A 46 -5.21 11.57 14.67
N LEU A 47 -6.36 11.19 15.22
CA LEU A 47 -6.50 10.02 16.08
C LEU A 47 -6.43 8.72 15.25
N ILE A 48 -5.26 8.41 14.71
CA ILE A 48 -5.01 7.23 13.87
C ILE A 48 -4.18 6.17 14.62
N PRO A 49 -4.40 4.88 14.37
CA PRO A 49 -3.56 3.81 14.92
C PRO A 49 -2.10 3.97 14.51
N THR A 50 -1.16 3.79 15.45
CA THR A 50 0.28 3.77 15.14
C THR A 50 0.76 2.33 14.96
N TRP A 51 1.66 2.12 13.99
CA TRP A 51 2.22 0.81 13.69
C TRP A 51 3.68 0.78 14.11
N SER A 52 4.02 -0.08 15.07
CA SER A 52 5.41 -0.35 15.39
C SER A 52 6.03 -1.24 14.31
N PRO A 53 7.26 -0.95 13.86
CA PRO A 53 7.97 -1.86 12.99
C PRO A 53 8.17 -3.22 13.71
N PRO A 54 8.06 -4.36 13.01
CA PRO A 54 8.32 -5.66 13.61
C PRO A 54 9.71 -5.69 14.26
N SER A 55 9.78 -6.13 15.51
CA SER A 55 11.02 -6.28 16.28
C SER A 55 11.84 -7.47 15.77
N GLY A 56 12.44 -7.34 14.59
CA GLY A 56 13.34 -8.33 14.00
C GLY A 56 14.58 -7.65 13.44
N LYS A 57 15.77 -8.12 13.85
CA LYS A 57 17.07 -7.54 13.47
C LYS A 57 17.40 -7.66 11.97
N ASP A 58 16.63 -8.46 11.22
CA ASP A 58 16.95 -8.84 9.84
C ASP A 58 16.08 -8.18 8.76
N LYS A 59 15.17 -7.26 9.12
CA LYS A 59 14.34 -6.57 8.13
C LYS A 59 14.84 -5.14 7.93
N GLN A 60 15.42 -4.87 6.77
CA GLN A 60 15.62 -3.50 6.31
C GLN A 60 14.25 -2.85 6.10
N TYR A 61 14.03 -1.76 6.82
CA TYR A 61 12.85 -0.91 6.67
C TYR A 61 13.23 0.34 5.89
N ALA A 62 12.41 0.70 4.92
CA ALA A 62 12.47 2.00 4.26
C ALA A 62 11.40 2.92 4.86
N ARG A 63 11.82 4.14 5.19
CA ARG A 63 10.88 5.23 5.46
C ARG A 63 10.51 5.87 4.12
N GLY A 64 9.23 6.18 3.95
CA GLY A 64 8.77 6.83 2.75
C GLY A 64 7.46 7.55 2.97
N SER A 65 6.95 8.14 1.90
CA SER A 65 5.63 8.75 1.87
C SER A 65 4.81 8.14 0.75
N LEU A 66 3.54 7.88 1.02
CA LEU A 66 2.52 7.70 0.00
C LEU A 66 1.96 9.06 -0.35
N LEU A 67 2.03 9.41 -1.62
CA LEU A 67 1.51 10.67 -2.13
C LEU A 67 0.34 10.37 -3.07
N ASP A 68 -0.84 10.87 -2.70
CA ASP A 68 -2.00 10.97 -3.56
C ASP A 68 -1.85 12.21 -4.45
N LEU A 69 -1.65 11.98 -5.74
CA LEU A 69 -1.36 13.02 -6.72
C LEU A 69 -2.59 13.86 -7.09
N ASP A 70 -3.80 13.33 -6.87
CA ASP A 70 -5.05 14.01 -7.22
C ASP A 70 -5.51 14.90 -6.07
N ASN A 71 -5.51 14.36 -4.84
CA ASN A 71 -5.98 15.07 -3.66
C ASN A 71 -4.86 15.80 -2.90
N ARG A 72 -3.61 15.67 -3.36
CA ARG A 72 -2.42 16.31 -2.75
C ARG A 72 -2.23 15.93 -1.28
N VAL A 73 -2.59 14.70 -0.94
CA VAL A 73 -2.44 14.16 0.41
C VAL A 73 -1.19 13.29 0.50
N MET A 74 -0.41 13.52 1.54
CA MET A 74 0.80 12.78 1.85
C MET A 74 0.62 12.00 3.15
N VAL A 75 0.96 10.71 3.13
CA VAL A 75 0.95 9.84 4.32
C VAL A 75 2.33 9.25 4.52
N LYS A 76 2.97 9.53 5.66
CA LYS A 76 4.26 8.92 6.02
C LYS A 76 4.06 7.44 6.34
N VAL A 77 4.92 6.58 5.81
CA VAL A 77 4.83 5.13 5.96
C VAL A 77 6.20 4.51 6.21
N VAL A 78 6.19 3.35 6.85
CA VAL A 78 7.35 2.48 7.00
C VAL A 78 7.05 1.17 6.29
N VAL A 79 7.89 0.81 5.33
CA VAL A 79 7.68 -0.36 4.47
C VAL A 79 8.93 -1.24 4.44
N THR A 80 8.74 -2.52 4.14
CA THR A 80 9.83 -3.49 3.92
C THR A 80 10.21 -3.64 2.44
N ASP A 81 9.42 -3.09 1.52
CA ASP A 81 9.62 -3.10 0.06
C ASP A 81 8.62 -2.12 -0.59
N LYS A 82 8.83 -1.78 -1.86
CA LYS A 82 8.01 -0.81 -2.59
C LYS A 82 6.57 -1.33 -2.74
N PRO A 83 5.57 -0.64 -2.15
CA PRO A 83 4.18 -1.04 -2.30
C PRO A 83 3.64 -0.66 -3.69
N ASN A 84 2.74 -1.48 -4.23
CA ASN A 84 2.10 -1.24 -5.54
C ASN A 84 0.59 -1.56 -5.57
N ALA A 85 0.02 -1.99 -4.44
CA ALA A 85 -1.42 -2.02 -4.22
C ALA A 85 -1.73 -1.84 -2.73
N LEU A 86 -3.00 -1.59 -2.42
CA LEU A 86 -3.50 -1.50 -1.06
C LEU A 86 -4.70 -2.44 -0.87
N ILE A 87 -4.87 -2.91 0.36
CA ILE A 87 -6.05 -3.65 0.79
C ILE A 87 -6.64 -2.90 1.97
N SER A 88 -7.86 -2.40 1.82
CA SER A 88 -8.59 -1.77 2.93
C SER A 88 -8.99 -2.85 3.93
N LEU A 89 -8.64 -2.66 5.20
CA LEU A 89 -8.92 -3.63 6.27
C LEU A 89 -10.08 -3.18 7.14
N VAL A 90 -10.02 -1.93 7.62
CA VAL A 90 -10.99 -1.40 8.59
C VAL A 90 -11.28 0.07 8.31
N VAL A 91 -12.55 0.44 8.36
CA VAL A 91 -13.01 1.83 8.30
C VAL A 91 -13.37 2.29 9.71
N HIS A 92 -12.86 3.45 10.11
CA HIS A 92 -13.10 4.09 11.40
C HIS A 92 -13.40 5.58 11.22
N GLY A 93 -13.92 6.24 12.26
CA GLY A 93 -14.31 7.66 12.18
C GLY A 93 -13.16 8.61 11.80
N SER A 94 -11.92 8.20 12.07
CA SER A 94 -10.69 8.92 11.72
C SER A 94 -9.99 8.41 10.46
N GLY A 95 -10.64 7.61 9.60
CA GLY A 95 -10.07 7.18 8.32
C GLY A 95 -10.16 5.68 8.05
N VAL A 96 -9.22 5.17 7.26
CA VAL A 96 -9.19 3.78 6.80
C VAL A 96 -7.83 3.18 7.07
N THR A 97 -7.81 2.12 7.86
CA THR A 97 -6.63 1.28 8.01
C THR A 97 -6.48 0.40 6.78
N SER A 98 -5.33 0.49 6.11
CA SER A 98 -5.01 -0.28 4.90
C SER A 98 -3.70 -1.03 5.04
N MET A 99 -3.67 -2.25 4.50
CA MET A 99 -2.45 -3.02 4.29
C MET A 99 -1.80 -2.57 2.98
N LEU A 100 -0.50 -2.27 3.02
CA LEU A 100 0.29 -2.04 1.83
C LEU A 100 0.88 -3.35 1.35
N VAL A 101 0.71 -3.64 0.07
CA VAL A 101 1.20 -4.89 -0.53
C VAL A 101 2.08 -4.62 -1.74
N ALA A 102 3.03 -5.53 -1.95
CA ALA A 102 3.78 -5.65 -3.20
C ALA A 102 3.29 -6.90 -3.93
N ARG A 103 2.67 -6.67 -5.09
CA ARG A 103 2.27 -7.72 -6.05
C ARG A 103 3.42 -7.99 -7.00
N LYS A 104 3.77 -9.25 -7.17
CA LYS A 104 4.72 -9.71 -8.18
C LYS A 104 4.05 -10.83 -8.99
N ALA A 105 4.02 -10.67 -10.32
CA ALA A 105 3.59 -11.72 -11.22
C ALA A 105 4.73 -12.73 -11.35
N VAL A 106 4.50 -13.98 -10.96
CA VAL A 106 5.48 -15.06 -11.05
C VAL A 106 4.80 -16.28 -11.66
N LEU A 107 5.27 -16.72 -12.83
CA LEU A 107 4.90 -18.00 -13.46
C LEU A 107 3.38 -18.31 -13.42
N GLY A 108 2.56 -17.37 -13.86
CA GLY A 108 1.09 -17.54 -13.96
C GLY A 108 0.32 -17.38 -12.65
N THR A 109 0.99 -17.09 -11.52
CA THR A 109 0.35 -16.78 -10.23
C THR A 109 0.78 -15.39 -9.75
N VAL A 110 -0.14 -14.66 -9.11
CA VAL A 110 0.18 -13.36 -8.48
C VAL A 110 0.53 -13.60 -7.01
N MET A 111 1.79 -13.44 -6.65
CA MET A 111 2.19 -13.43 -5.25
C MET A 111 1.95 -12.05 -4.67
N ILE A 112 1.26 -12.00 -3.53
CA ILE A 112 0.96 -10.76 -2.80
C ILE A 112 1.67 -10.84 -1.46
N ARG A 113 2.60 -9.90 -1.23
CA ARG A 113 3.32 -9.81 0.05
C ARG A 113 2.91 -8.55 0.79
N LYS A 114 2.57 -8.68 2.08
CA LYS A 114 2.45 -7.54 2.98
C LYS A 114 3.81 -6.84 3.10
N VAL A 115 3.84 -5.55 2.79
CA VAL A 115 5.06 -4.74 2.89
C VAL A 115 4.97 -3.63 3.91
N GLY A 116 3.75 -3.23 4.31
CA GLY A 116 3.54 -2.20 5.32
C GLY A 116 2.08 -2.07 5.74
N MET A 117 1.82 -1.06 6.56
CA MET A 117 0.50 -0.65 7.02
C MET A 117 0.42 0.87 6.95
N CYS A 118 -0.76 1.41 6.69
CA CYS A 118 -1.00 2.85 6.72
C CYS A 118 -2.44 3.16 7.11
N ASN A 119 -2.66 4.39 7.56
CA ASN A 119 -4.00 4.94 7.72
C ASN A 119 -4.19 6.02 6.66
N LEU A 120 -5.29 5.93 5.93
CA LEU A 120 -5.63 6.83 4.84
C LEU A 120 -6.89 7.63 5.19
N PRO A 121 -7.09 8.82 4.62
CA PRO A 121 -8.36 9.52 4.70
C PRO A 121 -9.53 8.66 4.17
N ALA A 122 -10.73 8.88 4.69
CA ALA A 122 -11.92 8.10 4.30
C ALA A 122 -12.29 8.25 2.82
N TYR A 123 -11.97 9.39 2.19
CA TYR A 123 -12.28 9.63 0.78
C TYR A 123 -11.62 8.60 -0.15
N VAL A 124 -10.52 7.96 0.29
CA VAL A 124 -9.79 6.98 -0.52
C VAL A 124 -10.70 5.84 -0.96
N LEU A 125 -11.67 5.41 -0.14
CA LEU A 125 -12.62 4.35 -0.52
C LEU A 125 -13.52 4.74 -1.70
N ALA A 126 -13.87 6.03 -1.82
CA ALA A 126 -14.71 6.52 -2.90
C ALA A 126 -13.94 6.61 -4.23
N GLN A 127 -12.61 6.66 -4.17
CA GLN A 127 -11.75 6.88 -5.32
C GLN A 127 -10.94 5.65 -5.72
N THR A 128 -10.91 4.60 -4.90
CA THR A 128 -10.21 3.35 -5.24
C THR A 128 -11.00 2.51 -6.23
N ASN A 129 -10.33 2.00 -7.27
CA ASN A 129 -10.88 0.94 -8.09
C ASN A 129 -10.53 -0.42 -7.53
N ARG A 130 -11.50 -1.33 -7.60
CA ARG A 130 -11.23 -2.76 -7.39
C ARG A 130 -10.32 -3.25 -8.51
N SER A 131 -9.09 -3.62 -8.14
CA SER A 131 -8.07 -4.16 -9.05
C SER A 131 -8.00 -5.69 -9.03
N GLY A 132 -8.65 -6.33 -8.07
CA GLY A 132 -8.72 -7.79 -7.99
C GLY A 132 -9.29 -8.24 -6.65
N THR A 133 -9.22 -9.53 -6.41
CA THR A 133 -9.62 -10.14 -5.15
C THR A 133 -8.48 -11.01 -4.65
N LEU A 134 -8.10 -10.80 -3.39
CA LEU A 134 -7.17 -11.64 -2.65
C LEU A 134 -7.99 -12.71 -1.94
N CYS A 135 -7.72 -13.98 -2.26
CA CYS A 135 -8.20 -15.11 -1.47
C CYS A 135 -7.17 -15.45 -0.39
N VAL A 136 -7.58 -15.37 0.87
CA VAL A 136 -6.77 -15.81 2.00
C VAL A 136 -7.21 -17.23 2.36
N GLY A 137 -6.33 -18.19 2.14
CA GLY A 137 -6.52 -19.60 2.52
C GLY A 137 -5.42 -20.06 3.49
N VAL A 138 -5.70 -21.10 4.25
CA VAL A 138 -4.69 -21.78 5.07
C VAL A 138 -3.83 -22.63 4.11
N PRO A 139 -2.49 -22.54 4.16
CA PRO A 139 -1.63 -23.44 3.41
C PRO A 139 -1.98 -24.88 3.83
N LEU A 140 -2.26 -25.76 2.87
CA LEU A 140 -2.21 -27.19 3.13
C LEU A 140 -0.75 -27.51 3.44
N GLU A 141 -0.42 -27.68 4.72
CA GLU A 141 0.85 -28.30 5.08
C GLU A 141 0.90 -29.64 4.35
N ASN A 142 2.01 -29.92 3.66
CA ASN A 142 2.24 -31.23 3.07
C ASN A 142 2.33 -32.24 4.22
N GLU A 143 1.19 -32.81 4.57
CA GLU A 143 1.07 -34.04 5.36
C GLU A 143 1.72 -35.17 4.55
N ALA A 144 3.04 -35.30 4.71
CA ALA A 144 3.76 -36.50 4.34
C ALA A 144 3.46 -37.59 5.37
N SER A 145 2.24 -38.11 5.37
CA SER A 145 1.92 -39.47 5.84
C SER A 145 0.44 -39.79 5.61
N GLU A 146 0.22 -40.67 4.64
CA GLU A 146 -0.80 -41.73 4.59
C GLU A 146 -2.25 -41.44 5.05
N SER A 147 -3.12 -41.42 4.04
CA SER A 147 -4.50 -41.94 4.05
C SER A 147 -5.43 -41.47 5.17
N GLU A 148 -6.23 -40.45 4.87
CA GLU A 148 -7.66 -40.47 5.14
C GLU A 148 -8.38 -39.44 4.26
N THR A 149 -9.34 -39.90 3.46
CA THR A 149 -10.30 -39.09 2.71
C THR A 149 -11.08 -38.20 3.68
N ARG A 150 -10.60 -36.98 3.92
CA ARG A 150 -11.42 -35.89 4.47
C ARG A 150 -11.97 -35.06 3.33
N SER A 151 -13.29 -34.93 3.34
CA SER A 151 -14.09 -34.18 2.40
C SER A 151 -13.62 -32.72 2.28
N LEU A 152 -13.55 -32.27 1.04
CA LEU A 152 -13.03 -30.99 0.55
C LEU A 152 -13.96 -29.78 0.86
N SER A 153 -14.65 -29.74 2.01
CA SER A 153 -15.75 -28.80 2.24
C SER A 153 -15.53 -27.67 3.24
N ASP A 154 -14.46 -27.63 4.04
CA ASP A 154 -14.37 -26.64 5.14
C ASP A 154 -13.01 -25.95 5.28
N THR A 155 -12.43 -25.45 4.19
CA THR A 155 -11.41 -24.39 4.31
C THR A 155 -12.11 -23.04 4.20
N GLN A 156 -12.32 -22.34 5.32
CA GLN A 156 -12.86 -20.98 5.32
C GLN A 156 -11.89 -20.05 4.59
N SER A 157 -12.09 -19.89 3.29
CA SER A 157 -11.40 -18.88 2.49
C SER A 157 -12.14 -17.55 2.61
N PHE A 158 -11.42 -16.48 2.95
CA PHE A 158 -11.97 -15.14 2.95
C PHE A 158 -11.45 -14.37 1.73
N SER A 159 -12.33 -13.63 1.09
CA SER A 159 -12.00 -12.78 -0.06
C SER A 159 -11.89 -11.33 0.40
N LEU A 160 -10.77 -10.69 0.08
CA LEU A 160 -10.56 -9.26 0.31
C LEU A 160 -10.38 -8.57 -1.04
N ASP A 161 -11.01 -7.41 -1.21
CA ASP A 161 -10.80 -6.64 -2.43
C ASP A 161 -9.45 -5.94 -2.41
N LEU A 162 -8.72 -6.11 -3.50
CA LEU A 162 -7.49 -5.38 -3.79
C LEU A 162 -7.88 -4.07 -4.42
N CYS A 163 -7.47 -2.98 -3.81
CA CYS A 163 -7.69 -1.65 -4.33
C CYS A 163 -6.41 -1.15 -5.03
N CYS A 164 -6.57 -0.68 -6.25
CA CYS A 164 -5.60 0.21 -6.86
C CYS A 164 -6.26 1.58 -7.01
N PRO A 165 -5.70 2.63 -6.40
CA PRO A 165 -5.94 3.98 -6.86
C PRO A 165 -5.45 4.10 -8.31
N PHE A 166 -6.19 4.87 -9.11
CA PHE A 166 -6.07 5.04 -10.56
C PHE A 166 -4.65 5.31 -11.07
#